data_AF-A0A418RN07-F1
#
_entry.id   AF-A0A418RN07-F1
#
_cell.length_a   1.000
_cell.length_b   1.000
_cell.length_c   1.000
_cell.angle_alpha   90.00
_cell.angle_beta   90.00
_cell.angle_gamma   90.00
#
_symmetry.space_group_name_H-M   'P 1'
#
loop_
_entity.id
_entity.type
_entity.pdbx_description
1 polymer ?
#
loop_
_entity_poly.entity_id
_entity_poly.type
_entity_poly.pdbx_seq_one_letter_code
_entity_poly.pdbx_strand_id
1 'polypeptide(L)' 'MQAKLIVSFDRLNEVEYLAKSSSIIAALTGNPNYPEPWATQVPTLQQLQAAFKV' A
#
# COMPACT_ATOMS: atom_id res chain seq x y z
N MET A 1 14.07 10.93 7.39
CA MET A 1 13.89 9.96 6.30
C MET A 1 12.71 10.43 5.46
N GLN A 2 12.94 10.86 4.22
CA GLN A 2 11.88 11.41 3.36
C GLN A 2 11.28 10.26 2.53
N ALA A 3 9.97 10.03 2.64
CA ALA A 3 9.29 8.98 1.88
C ALA A 3 9.30 9.32 0.38
N LYS A 4 9.81 8.42 -0.45
CA LYS A 4 9.73 8.53 -1.91
C LYS A 4 8.35 8.04 -2.36
N LEU A 5 7.51 8.96 -2.81
CA LEU A 5 6.21 8.64 -3.40
C LEU A 5 6.42 8.08 -4.81
N ILE A 6 6.11 6.80 -5.02
CA ILE A 6 6.12 6.17 -6.35
C ILE A 6 4.77 6.49 -7.02
N VAL A 7 4.77 7.41 -7.97
CA VAL A 7 3.55 7.97 -8.60
C VAL A 7 3.25 7.43 -10.00
N SER A 8 4.14 6.60 -10.56
CA SER A 8 4.00 6.07 -11.92
C SER A 8 4.38 4.60 -11.99
N PHE A 9 3.42 3.76 -12.34
CA PHE A 9 3.61 2.35 -12.70
C PHE A 9 3.51 2.25 -14.22
N ASP A 10 4.55 2.69 -14.94
CA ASP A 10 4.54 2.63 -16.40
C ASP A 10 4.97 1.21 -16.84
N ARG A 11 4.05 0.46 -17.44
CA ARG A 11 4.27 -0.83 -18.12
C ARG A 11 5.11 -1.85 -17.35
N LEU A 12 4.80 -2.09 -16.09
CA LEU A 12 5.48 -3.12 -15.30
C LEU A 12 4.94 -4.50 -15.69
N ASN A 13 5.85 -5.44 -15.92
CA ASN A 13 5.47 -6.85 -15.89
C ASN A 13 5.18 -7.28 -14.44
N GLU A 14 4.57 -8.45 -14.26
CA GLU A 14 4.13 -8.94 -12.95
C GLU A 14 5.25 -8.96 -11.90
N VAL A 15 6.46 -9.36 -12.28
CA VAL A 15 7.61 -9.42 -11.37
C VAL A 15 8.02 -8.02 -10.91
N GLU A 16 8.06 -7.07 -11.83
CA GLU A 16 8.40 -5.68 -11.52
C GLU A 16 7.33 -4.98 -10.68
N TYR A 17 6.06 -5.31 -10.94
CA TYR A 17 4.95 -4.86 -10.13
C TYR A 17 5.11 -5.37 -8.70
N LEU A 18 5.27 -6.69 -8.51
CA LEU A 18 5.44 -7.31 -7.19
C LEU A 18 6.60 -6.68 -6.41
N ALA A 19 7.77 -6.56 -7.04
CA ALA A 19 8.95 -5.96 -6.40
C ALA A 19 8.72 -4.51 -5.92
N LYS A 20 8.03 -3.69 -6.72
CA LYS A 20 7.71 -2.30 -6.34
C LYS A 20 6.65 -2.26 -5.25
N SER A 21 5.61 -3.08 -5.34
CA SER A 21 4.56 -3.15 -4.32
C SER A 21 5.10 -3.64 -2.98
N SER A 22 5.94 -4.68 -2.93
CA SER A 22 6.58 -5.12 -1.68
C SER A 22 7.45 -4.01 -1.08
N SER A 23 8.16 -3.24 -1.91
CA SER A 23 8.94 -2.08 -1.45
C SER A 23 8.06 -0.98 -0.83
N ILE A 24 6.91 -0.70 -1.43
CA ILE A 24 5.94 0.28 -0.90
C ILE A 24 5.37 -0.21 0.42
N ILE A 25 4.93 -1.47 0.49
CA ILE A 25 4.34 -2.05 1.70
C ILE A 25 5.37 -2.11 2.83
N ALA A 26 6.62 -2.50 2.55
CA ALA A 26 7.70 -2.46 3.53
C ALA A 26 7.94 -1.05 4.07
N ALA A 27 7.93 -0.03 3.20
CA ALA A 27 8.10 1.36 3.61
C ALA A 27 6.92 1.89 4.44
N LEU A 28 5.68 1.49 4.10
CA LEU A 28 4.48 1.92 4.81
C LEU A 28 4.30 1.22 6.17
N THR A 29 4.66 -0.06 6.25
CA THR A 29 4.47 -0.88 7.46
C THR A 29 5.70 -0.88 8.38
N GLY A 30 6.86 -0.45 7.88
CA GLY A 30 8.13 -0.62 8.58
C GLY A 30 8.55 -2.10 8.71
N ASN A 31 7.88 -3.02 8.01
CA ASN A 31 8.16 -4.45 8.06
C ASN A 31 8.61 -4.95 6.67
N PRO A 32 9.91 -5.25 6.47
CA PRO A 32 10.42 -5.71 5.18
C PRO A 32 9.92 -7.10 4.76
N ASN A 33 9.42 -7.90 5.71
CA ASN A 33 8.90 -9.25 5.47
C ASN A 33 7.37 -9.30 5.63
N TYR A 34 6.68 -8.22 5.25
CA TYR A 34 5.23 -8.19 5.35
C TYR A 34 4.61 -9.25 4.43
N PRO A 35 3.92 -10.28 4.97
CA PRO A 35 3.55 -11.47 4.22
C PRO A 35 2.44 -11.18 3.19
N GLU A 36 2.53 -11.84 2.04
CA GLU A 36 1.46 -11.89 1.04
C GLU A 36 0.51 -13.08 1.33
N PRO A 37 -0.80 -12.96 1.01
CA PRO A 37 -1.47 -11.80 0.43
C PRO A 37 -1.64 -10.67 1.45
N TRP A 38 -1.39 -9.42 1.04
CA TRP A 38 -1.50 -8.28 1.95
C TRP A 38 -2.93 -8.11 2.47
N ALA A 39 -3.06 -7.69 3.73
CA ALA A 39 -4.36 -7.45 4.33
C ALA A 39 -5.16 -6.45 3.49
N THR A 40 -6.39 -6.81 3.16
CA THR A 40 -7.33 -5.96 2.42
C THR A 40 -7.45 -4.61 3.14
N GLN A 41 -7.29 -3.51 2.43
CA GLN A 41 -7.32 -2.19 3.04
C GLN A 41 -8.62 -1.98 3.83
N VAL A 42 -8.46 -1.63 5.11
CA VAL A 42 -9.50 -1.23 6.05
C VAL A 42 -10.28 -0.02 5.50
N PRO A 43 -11.50 0.25 6.02
CA PRO A 43 -12.49 1.07 5.36
C PRO A 43 -11.95 2.41 4.87
N THR A 44 -12.39 2.82 3.68
CA THR A 44 -12.04 4.11 3.09
C THR A 44 -12.40 5.24 4.06
N LEU A 45 -11.72 6.38 3.96
CA LEU A 45 -12.04 7.55 4.80
C LEU A 45 -13.54 7.91 4.73
N GLN A 46 -14.14 7.71 3.55
CA GLN A 46 -15.57 7.90 3.31
C GLN A 46 -16.44 6.89 4.09
N GLN A 47 -16.00 5.63 4.20
CA GLN A 47 -16.66 4.61 5.02
C GLN A 47 -16.49 4.90 6.52
N LEU A 48 -15.32 5.39 6.95
CA LEU A 48 -15.10 5.83 8.33
C LEU A 48 -15.98 7.03 8.69
N GLN A 49 -16.07 8.04 7.81
CA GLN A 49 -16.94 9.21 7.98
C GLN A 49 -18.43 8.85 8.01
N ALA A 50 -18.86 7.89 7.19
CA ALA A 50 -20.23 7.41 7.19
C ALA A 50 -20.59 6.67 8.50
N ALA A 51 -19.63 5.95 9.09
CA ALA A 51 -19.80 5.27 10.38
C ALA A 51 -19.74 6.22 11.59
N PHE A 52 -19.04 7.36 11.47
CA PHE A 52 -18.83 8.34 12.55
C PHE A 52 -19.96 9.39 12.70
N LYS A 53 -21.16 9.16 12.16
CA LYS A 53 -22.29 10.09 12.34
C LYS A 53 -22.67 10.18 13.82
N VAL A 54 -22.21 11.26 14.48
CA VAL A 54 -22.75 11.83 15.72
C VAL A 54 -23.80 12.87 15.35
#